data_AF-A0A7G9QDT1-F1
#
_entry.id   AF-A0A7G9QDT1-F1
#
_cell.length_a   1.000
_cell.length_b   1.000
_cell.length_c   1.000
_cell.angle_alpha   90.00
_cell.angle_beta   90.00
_cell.angle_gamma   90.00
#
_symmetry.space_group_name_H-M   'P 1'
#
loop_
_entity.id
_entity.type
_entity.pdbx_description
1 polymer ?
#
loop_
_entity_poly.entity_id
_entity_poly.type
_entity_poly.pdbx_seq_one_letter_code
_entity_poly.pdbx_strand_id
1 'polypeptide(L)'
;MLKFQKLIDRSYFRVDDPDHPFAYSGPDILLSDAGQLTGLFIPTPEEQNSSNKLLLRLMNAKIAYPATTVMTLVLEPDTKLEYKGQFDRDFFDLVVEPGDLKKLKSILRETKPSHSLKEFKHTQKQLYVRQSNVQINNLNYIAKVEFSQKRVTPFAEEERLSYYNYLEQKTEKVRSNIYYFEESLVGFKKLTTRPDLVELAPYYDFVLRSELYMQDKIPVFKERFMPKCLSLNELPTSKSDPSKPMRLASLFGWLIGNINTRRELQFRLGIYE
;
A
#
# COMPACT_ATOMS: atom_id res chain seq x y z
N MET A 1 24.23 6.47 10.61
CA MET A 1 23.35 5.29 10.41
C MET A 1 24.05 4.07 10.98
N LEU A 2 23.49 3.45 12.02
CA LEU A 2 24.02 2.20 12.58
C LEU A 2 24.10 1.16 11.45
N LYS A 3 25.24 0.47 11.34
CA LYS A 3 25.38 -0.64 10.40
C LYS A 3 24.67 -1.85 11.00
N PHE A 4 23.34 -1.88 10.91
CA PHE A 4 22.47 -3.01 11.31
C PHE A 4 22.97 -4.34 10.73
N GLN A 5 23.68 -4.28 9.60
CA GLN A 5 24.33 -5.42 8.97
C GLN A 5 25.21 -6.27 9.88
N LYS A 6 25.84 -5.68 10.90
CA LYS A 6 26.72 -6.42 11.81
C LYS A 6 25.98 -7.05 12.99
N LEU A 7 24.71 -6.72 13.19
CA LEU A 7 23.93 -7.12 14.36
C LEU A 7 23.08 -8.36 14.10
N ILE A 8 22.79 -8.65 12.83
CA ILE A 8 21.98 -9.80 12.42
C ILE A 8 22.88 -11.03 12.30
N ASP A 9 22.49 -12.13 12.94
CA ASP A 9 23.19 -13.41 12.88
C ASP A 9 23.22 -13.99 11.45
N ARG A 10 24.34 -14.59 11.04
CA ARG A 10 24.54 -15.16 9.70
C ARG A 10 23.68 -16.38 9.40
N SER A 11 23.03 -16.96 10.39
CA SER A 11 22.10 -18.09 10.24
C SER A 11 20.78 -17.72 9.56
N TYR A 12 20.46 -16.42 9.45
CA TYR A 12 19.29 -15.95 8.73
C TYR A 12 19.61 -15.68 7.26
N PHE A 13 18.69 -16.04 6.36
CA PHE A 13 18.69 -15.50 5.01
C PHE A 13 18.20 -14.06 5.07
N ARG A 14 18.88 -13.15 4.37
CA ARG A 14 18.62 -11.72 4.44
C ARG A 14 18.55 -11.09 3.07
N VAL A 15 17.54 -10.25 2.88
CA VAL A 15 17.40 -9.36 1.73
C VAL A 15 17.26 -7.93 2.25
N ASP A 16 18.19 -7.07 1.86
CA ASP A 16 18.08 -5.63 2.07
C ASP A 16 17.25 -5.02 0.94
N ASP A 17 16.42 -4.02 1.28
CA ASP A 17 15.50 -3.33 0.35
C ASP A 17 14.67 -4.31 -0.52
N PRO A 18 13.96 -5.27 0.11
CA PRO A 18 13.25 -6.33 -0.61
C PRO A 18 12.18 -5.74 -1.55
N ASP A 19 12.26 -6.10 -2.83
CA ASP A 19 11.21 -5.79 -3.79
C ASP A 19 10.09 -6.84 -3.71
N HIS A 20 8.83 -6.40 -3.76
CA HIS A 20 7.67 -7.28 -3.78
C HIS A 20 6.66 -6.84 -4.86
N PRO A 21 6.11 -7.77 -5.68
CA PRO A 21 5.20 -7.42 -6.79
C PRO A 21 3.93 -6.69 -6.37
N PHE A 22 3.52 -6.85 -5.11
CA PHE A 22 2.32 -6.26 -4.51
C PHE A 22 2.61 -5.21 -3.43
N ALA A 23 3.87 -4.81 -3.23
CA ALA A 23 4.21 -3.71 -2.33
C ALA A 23 4.88 -2.57 -3.11
N TYR A 24 4.32 -1.36 -3.04
CA TYR A 24 5.06 -0.19 -3.53
C TYR A 24 6.14 0.27 -2.55
N SER A 25 5.92 0.07 -1.24
CA SER A 25 6.90 0.30 -0.17
C SER A 25 6.80 -0.78 0.90
N GLY A 26 7.92 -1.38 1.28
CA GLY A 26 7.99 -2.56 2.13
C GLY A 26 8.85 -2.36 3.39
N PRO A 27 9.18 -3.47 4.08
CA PRO A 27 10.23 -3.44 5.10
C PRO A 27 11.58 -3.07 4.48
N ASP A 28 12.48 -2.50 5.27
CA ASP A 28 13.85 -2.17 4.87
C ASP A 28 14.71 -3.43 4.77
N ILE A 29 14.41 -4.44 5.58
CA ILE A 29 15.12 -5.73 5.59
C ILE A 29 14.10 -6.85 5.71
N LEU A 30 14.18 -7.84 4.85
CA LEU A 30 13.46 -9.10 5.00
C LEU A 30 14.43 -10.18 5.50
N LEU A 31 14.07 -10.81 6.62
CA LEU A 31 14.77 -11.95 7.19
C LEU A 31 13.92 -13.20 7.04
N SER A 32 14.58 -14.32 6.75
CA SER A 32 13.97 -15.64 6.80
C SER A 32 14.84 -16.58 7.62
N ASP A 33 14.21 -17.35 8.49
CA ASP A 33 14.74 -18.64 8.91
C ASP A 33 13.99 -19.77 8.19
N ALA A 34 14.23 -21.02 8.58
CA ALA A 34 13.61 -22.19 7.96
C ALA A 34 12.08 -22.27 8.16
N GLY A 35 11.47 -21.44 9.01
CA GLY A 35 10.05 -21.52 9.35
C GLY A 35 9.27 -20.21 9.31
N GLN A 36 9.94 -19.05 9.33
CA GLN A 36 9.29 -17.75 9.47
C GLN A 36 9.98 -16.65 8.68
N LEU A 37 9.16 -15.75 8.12
CA LEU A 37 9.59 -14.48 7.53
C LEU A 37 9.41 -13.35 8.55
N THR A 38 10.38 -12.46 8.63
CA THR A 38 10.33 -11.24 9.44
C THR A 38 10.68 -10.04 8.58
N GLY A 39 9.80 -9.05 8.53
CA GLY A 39 10.06 -7.75 7.91
C GLY A 39 10.49 -6.75 8.97
N LEU A 40 11.70 -6.20 8.85
CA LEU A 40 12.21 -5.14 9.72
C LEU A 40 11.91 -3.77 9.09
N PHE A 41 11.35 -2.87 9.89
CA PHE A 41 11.07 -1.49 9.53
C PHE A 41 11.97 -0.58 10.34
N ILE A 42 12.75 0.24 9.66
CA ILE A 42 13.60 1.27 10.21
C ILE A 42 12.99 2.61 9.78
N PRO A 43 12.41 3.40 10.69
CA PRO A 43 11.75 4.64 10.34
C PRO A 43 12.71 5.63 9.68
N THR A 44 12.36 6.10 8.49
CA THR A 44 13.03 7.23 7.84
C THR A 44 12.81 8.52 8.64
N PRO A 45 13.63 9.58 8.44
CA PRO A 45 13.39 10.87 9.11
C PRO A 45 12.00 11.44 8.86
N GLU A 46 11.44 11.23 7.66
CA GLU A 46 10.08 11.67 7.34
C GLU A 46 9.01 10.89 8.10
N GLU A 47 9.23 9.59 8.32
CA GLU A 47 8.33 8.73 9.09
C GLU A 47 8.43 8.99 10.59
N GLN A 48 9.61 9.39 11.08
CA GLN A 48 9.78 9.83 12.48
C GLN A 48 8.98 11.11 12.77
N ASN A 49 8.90 12.01 11.78
CA ASN A 49 8.09 13.23 11.84
C ASN A 49 6.61 13.01 11.45
N SER A 50 6.26 11.81 10.96
CA SER A 50 4.91 11.49 10.51
C SER A 50 4.64 10.00 10.64
N SER A 51 4.12 9.60 11.78
CA SER A 51 3.78 8.19 12.05
C SER A 51 2.83 7.58 11.04
N ASN A 52 1.95 8.39 10.43
CA ASN A 52 1.05 7.94 9.37
C ASN A 52 1.79 7.41 8.15
N LYS A 53 2.96 7.98 7.79
CA LYS A 53 3.75 7.45 6.68
C LYS A 53 4.26 6.04 7.00
N LEU A 54 4.75 5.84 8.22
CA LEU A 54 5.21 4.52 8.69
C LEU A 54 4.06 3.51 8.71
N LEU A 55 2.89 3.94 9.20
CA LEU A 55 1.71 3.08 9.27
C LEU A 55 1.20 2.70 7.88
N LEU A 56 1.21 3.60 6.91
CA LEU A 56 0.85 3.28 5.52
C LEU A 56 1.82 2.26 4.91
N ARG A 57 3.13 2.42 5.16
CA ARG A 57 4.14 1.45 4.74
C ARG A 57 3.89 0.08 5.39
N LEU A 58 3.57 0.05 6.68
CA LEU A 58 3.20 -1.17 7.41
C LEU A 58 1.94 -1.82 6.84
N MET A 59 0.88 -1.06 6.59
CA MET A 59 -0.38 -1.56 6.02
C MET A 59 -0.15 -2.17 4.64
N ASN A 60 0.58 -1.45 3.77
CA ASN A 60 0.94 -1.93 2.44
C ASN A 60 1.75 -3.24 2.52
N ALA A 61 2.73 -3.33 3.43
CA ALA A 61 3.49 -4.55 3.64
C ALA A 61 2.63 -5.69 4.21
N LYS A 62 1.76 -5.43 5.20
CA LYS A 62 0.84 -6.44 5.75
C LYS A 62 -0.12 -6.97 4.69
N ILE A 63 -0.53 -6.14 3.73
CA ILE A 63 -1.30 -6.58 2.57
C ILE A 63 -0.45 -7.49 1.66
N ALA A 64 0.76 -7.06 1.33
CA ALA A 64 1.59 -7.68 0.31
C ALA A 64 2.21 -9.01 0.74
N TYR A 65 2.76 -9.09 1.95
CA TYR A 65 3.50 -10.26 2.43
C TYR A 65 2.57 -11.30 3.07
N PRO A 66 2.97 -12.58 3.18
CA PRO A 66 2.17 -13.60 3.85
C PRO A 66 1.71 -13.18 5.24
N ALA A 67 0.46 -13.49 5.62
CA ALA A 67 -0.09 -13.16 6.95
C ALA A 67 0.78 -13.66 8.13
N THR A 68 1.57 -14.71 7.91
CA THR A 68 2.52 -15.28 8.89
C THR A 68 3.76 -14.42 9.12
N THR A 69 4.07 -13.48 8.23
CA THR A 69 5.24 -12.60 8.35
C THR A 69 5.14 -11.74 9.60
N VAL A 70 6.16 -11.75 10.43
CA VAL A 70 6.28 -10.91 11.63
C VAL A 70 6.80 -9.54 11.20
N MET A 71 6.01 -8.51 11.40
CA MET A 71 6.36 -7.12 11.09
C MET A 71 6.95 -6.46 12.32
N THR A 72 8.25 -6.19 12.29
CA THR A 72 9.03 -5.71 13.44
C THR A 72 9.53 -4.29 13.19
N LEU A 73 9.20 -3.38 14.10
CA LEU A 73 9.75 -2.03 14.12
C LEU A 73 11.09 -2.03 14.87
N VAL A 74 12.13 -1.48 14.26
CA VAL A 74 13.44 -1.24 14.90
C VAL A 74 13.55 0.25 15.22
N LEU A 75 13.59 0.58 16.50
CA LEU A 75 13.58 1.96 16.99
C LEU A 75 14.75 2.20 17.94
N GLU A 76 15.51 3.28 17.74
CA GLU A 76 16.55 3.68 18.70
C GLU A 76 15.88 4.17 20.00
N PRO A 77 16.49 3.96 21.18
CA PRO A 77 15.92 4.35 22.48
C PRO A 77 15.50 5.82 22.54
N ASP A 78 16.29 6.70 21.93
CA ASP A 78 16.07 8.15 21.95
C ASP A 78 15.17 8.65 20.81
N THR A 79 14.78 7.77 19.88
CA THR A 79 13.90 8.17 18.76
C THR A 79 12.46 8.28 19.26
N LYS A 80 11.99 9.52 19.35
CA LYS A 80 10.57 9.82 19.53
C LYS A 80 9.91 9.90 18.15
N LEU A 81 8.89 9.09 17.93
CA LEU A 81 7.97 9.34 16.82
C LEU A 81 7.07 10.51 17.24
N GLU A 82 6.85 11.52 16.39
CA GLU A 82 5.93 12.61 16.72
C GLU A 82 4.48 12.11 16.62
N TYR A 83 3.87 11.86 17.78
CA TYR A 83 2.52 11.31 17.85
C TYR A 83 1.45 12.40 17.88
N LYS A 84 0.41 12.19 17.07
CA LYS A 84 -0.90 12.85 17.24
C LYS A 84 -2.01 11.86 17.63
N GLY A 85 -1.70 10.58 17.94
CA GLY A 85 -2.68 9.52 18.24
C GLY A 85 -2.11 8.31 19.03
N GLN A 86 -2.93 7.27 19.22
CA GLN A 86 -2.67 6.09 20.10
C GLN A 86 -1.87 4.93 19.45
N PHE A 87 -1.30 5.08 18.26
CA PHE A 87 -1.29 3.96 17.31
C PHE A 87 0.04 3.26 16.97
N ASP A 88 1.22 3.83 17.21
CA ASP A 88 2.38 3.37 16.43
C ASP A 88 3.06 2.09 16.95
N ARG A 89 2.88 1.70 18.22
CA ARG A 89 3.45 0.44 18.73
C ARG A 89 2.51 -0.74 18.60
N ASP A 90 1.21 -0.47 18.69
CA ASP A 90 0.20 -1.51 18.81
C ASP A 90 -0.09 -2.21 17.49
N PHE A 91 0.37 -1.69 16.35
CA PHE A 91 0.13 -2.29 15.04
C PHE A 91 1.28 -3.16 14.50
N PHE A 92 2.50 -2.93 14.97
CA PHE A 92 3.60 -3.84 14.71
C PHE A 92 3.41 -5.13 15.50
N ASP A 93 3.89 -6.24 14.94
CA ASP A 93 3.88 -7.50 15.67
C ASP A 93 4.89 -7.40 16.83
N LEU A 94 6.03 -6.75 16.58
CA LEU A 94 7.12 -6.51 17.53
C LEU A 94 7.72 -5.10 17.40
N VAL A 95 8.22 -4.55 18.51
CA VAL A 95 9.04 -3.33 18.53
C VAL A 95 10.32 -3.65 19.31
N VAL A 96 11.48 -3.42 18.70
CA VAL A 96 12.78 -3.80 19.25
C VAL A 96 13.79 -2.67 19.10
N GLU A 97 14.84 -2.70 19.90
CA GLU A 97 15.99 -1.82 19.75
C GLU A 97 17.03 -2.44 18.80
N PRO A 98 17.93 -1.65 18.19
CA PRO A 98 19.03 -2.19 17.40
C PRO A 98 19.86 -3.24 18.14
N GLY A 99 20.09 -3.04 19.44
CA GLY A 99 20.84 -3.97 20.30
C GLY A 99 20.21 -5.36 20.41
N ASP A 100 18.88 -5.42 20.35
CA ASP A 100 18.10 -6.65 20.43
C ASP A 100 18.25 -7.53 19.18
N LEU A 101 18.69 -6.95 18.06
CA LEU A 101 18.92 -7.71 16.82
C LEU A 101 20.01 -8.80 16.99
N LYS A 102 20.89 -8.66 17.98
CA LYS A 102 21.86 -9.70 18.34
C LYS A 102 21.19 -10.96 18.93
N LYS A 103 19.96 -10.82 19.41
CA LYS A 103 19.15 -11.86 20.07
C LYS A 103 17.92 -12.23 19.22
N LEU A 104 17.96 -12.00 17.90
CA LEU A 104 16.82 -12.30 17.00
C LEU A 104 16.27 -13.72 17.17
N LYS A 105 17.13 -14.72 17.43
CA LYS A 105 16.69 -16.11 17.63
C LYS A 105 15.73 -16.30 18.81
N SER A 106 15.82 -15.49 19.87
CA SER A 106 14.84 -15.55 20.97
C SER A 106 13.60 -14.71 20.68
N ILE A 107 13.75 -13.62 19.94
CA ILE A 107 12.68 -12.63 19.68
C ILE A 107 11.77 -13.10 18.52
N LEU A 108 12.35 -13.61 17.44
CA LEU A 108 11.65 -14.12 16.27
C LEU A 108 11.09 -15.54 16.45
N ARG A 109 10.97 -16.03 17.69
CA ARG A 109 10.16 -17.23 17.98
C ARG A 109 8.70 -16.89 18.23
N GLU A 110 8.36 -15.60 18.30
CA GLU A 110 6.99 -15.18 18.44
C GLU A 110 6.17 -15.62 17.23
N THR A 111 5.11 -16.37 17.54
CA THR A 111 4.13 -16.80 16.55
C THR A 111 2.84 -16.02 16.79
N LYS A 112 2.20 -15.59 15.70
CA LYS A 112 0.92 -14.92 15.81
C LYS A 112 -0.13 -15.86 16.41
N PRO A 113 -1.04 -15.36 17.26
CA PRO A 113 -2.17 -16.15 17.74
C PRO A 113 -2.92 -16.80 16.57
N SER A 114 -3.30 -18.07 16.74
CA SER A 114 -3.90 -18.87 15.66
C SER A 114 -5.21 -18.28 15.13
N HIS A 115 -5.99 -17.63 16.00
CA HIS A 115 -7.21 -16.92 15.62
C HIS A 115 -6.91 -15.72 14.71
N SER A 116 -6.07 -14.79 15.16
CA SER A 116 -5.68 -13.61 14.38
C SER A 116 -5.05 -13.99 13.03
N LEU A 117 -4.27 -15.07 12.98
CA LEU A 117 -3.68 -15.56 11.74
C LEU A 117 -4.75 -16.07 10.75
N LYS A 118 -5.78 -16.78 11.22
CA LYS A 118 -6.88 -17.25 10.35
C LYS A 118 -7.66 -16.08 9.78
N GLU A 119 -7.99 -15.11 10.62
CA GLU A 119 -8.69 -13.89 10.22
C GLU A 119 -7.87 -13.09 9.20
N PHE A 120 -6.57 -12.88 9.46
CA PHE A 120 -5.71 -12.16 8.53
C PHE A 120 -5.59 -12.88 7.18
N LYS A 121 -5.40 -14.21 7.17
CA LYS A 121 -5.41 -14.99 5.92
C LYS A 121 -6.74 -14.86 5.17
N HIS A 122 -7.86 -14.82 5.89
CA HIS A 122 -9.18 -14.62 5.30
C HIS A 122 -9.27 -13.23 4.63
N THR A 123 -8.90 -12.17 5.32
CA THR A 123 -8.89 -10.79 4.79
C THR A 123 -7.97 -10.65 3.58
N GLN A 124 -6.75 -11.19 3.63
CA GLN A 124 -5.84 -11.22 2.48
C GLN A 124 -6.44 -11.98 1.30
N LYS A 125 -7.08 -13.13 1.54
CA LYS A 125 -7.73 -13.90 0.47
C LYS A 125 -8.84 -13.07 -0.21
N GLN A 126 -9.68 -12.39 0.57
CA GLN A 126 -10.73 -11.53 0.02
C GLN A 126 -10.15 -10.40 -0.83
N LEU A 127 -9.10 -9.74 -0.34
CA LEU A 127 -8.35 -8.73 -1.09
C LEU A 127 -7.83 -9.29 -2.42
N TYR A 128 -7.12 -10.42 -2.41
CA TYR A 128 -6.50 -10.95 -3.61
C TYR A 128 -7.52 -11.43 -4.65
N VAL A 129 -8.68 -11.94 -4.23
CA VAL A 129 -9.79 -12.24 -5.14
C VAL A 129 -10.32 -10.96 -5.81
N ARG A 130 -10.46 -9.87 -5.06
CA ARG A 130 -10.86 -8.57 -5.61
C ARG A 130 -9.80 -8.03 -6.57
N GLN A 131 -8.53 -8.07 -6.16
CA GLN A 131 -7.39 -7.66 -6.96
C GLN A 131 -7.34 -8.43 -8.28
N SER A 132 -7.55 -9.75 -8.27
CA SER A 132 -7.54 -10.54 -9.50
C SER A 132 -8.66 -10.13 -10.46
N ASN A 133 -9.85 -9.83 -9.96
CA ASN A 133 -10.97 -9.38 -10.78
C ASN A 133 -10.67 -8.02 -11.43
N VAL A 134 -10.18 -7.06 -10.64
CA VAL A 134 -9.80 -5.73 -11.15
C VAL A 134 -8.64 -5.84 -12.14
N GLN A 135 -7.66 -6.71 -11.88
CA GLN A 135 -6.53 -6.96 -12.77
C GLN A 135 -6.99 -7.52 -14.12
N ILE A 136 -7.88 -8.52 -14.12
CA ILE A 136 -8.44 -9.09 -15.36
C ILE A 136 -9.17 -8.00 -16.15
N ASN A 137 -9.99 -7.19 -15.48
CA ASN A 137 -10.70 -6.08 -16.10
C ASN A 137 -9.75 -5.01 -16.69
N ASN A 138 -8.65 -4.72 -16.00
CA ASN A 138 -7.59 -3.84 -16.51
C ASN A 138 -6.92 -4.44 -17.75
N LEU A 139 -6.51 -5.71 -17.71
CA LEU A 139 -5.88 -6.38 -18.84
C LEU A 139 -6.80 -6.45 -20.07
N ASN A 140 -8.09 -6.74 -19.87
CA ASN A 140 -9.08 -6.77 -20.94
C ASN A 140 -9.31 -5.38 -21.56
N TYR A 141 -9.29 -4.32 -20.74
CA TYR A 141 -9.44 -2.95 -21.23
C TYR A 141 -8.23 -2.51 -22.06
N ILE A 142 -7.01 -2.69 -21.55
CA ILE A 142 -5.79 -2.25 -22.24
C ILE A 142 -5.53 -3.03 -23.55
N ALA A 143 -6.05 -4.25 -23.66
CA ALA A 143 -5.99 -5.03 -24.91
C ALA A 143 -6.90 -4.47 -26.01
N LYS A 144 -7.91 -3.65 -25.65
CA LYS A 144 -8.91 -3.11 -26.57
C LYS A 144 -8.76 -1.61 -26.81
N VAL A 145 -8.06 -0.90 -25.92
CA VAL A 145 -7.96 0.56 -25.94
C VAL A 145 -6.52 0.98 -26.12
N GLU A 146 -6.27 1.79 -27.14
CA GLU A 146 -4.99 2.45 -27.35
C GLU A 146 -4.85 3.67 -26.45
N PHE A 147 -3.79 3.72 -25.65
CA PHE A 147 -3.46 4.88 -24.80
C PHE A 147 -2.83 5.98 -25.66
N SER A 148 -3.67 6.67 -26.43
CA SER A 148 -3.26 7.70 -27.40
C SER A 148 -3.50 9.12 -26.91
N GLN A 149 -4.27 9.31 -25.82
CA GLN A 149 -4.58 10.64 -25.30
C GLN A 149 -3.36 11.27 -24.63
N LYS A 150 -2.75 12.25 -25.32
CA LYS A 150 -1.62 13.06 -24.79
C LYS A 150 -1.97 13.90 -23.56
N ARG A 151 -3.25 14.10 -23.30
CA ARG A 151 -3.78 14.83 -22.13
C ARG A 151 -4.91 14.03 -21.52
N VAL A 152 -4.83 13.91 -20.21
CA VAL A 152 -5.89 13.40 -19.34
C VAL A 152 -6.16 14.51 -18.34
N THR A 153 -7.33 15.13 -18.44
CA THR A 153 -7.69 16.33 -17.67
C THR A 153 -8.90 16.05 -16.80
N PRO A 154 -8.93 16.55 -15.55
CA PRO A 154 -10.13 16.54 -14.74
C PRO A 154 -11.32 17.17 -15.47
N PHE A 155 -12.52 16.68 -15.17
CA PHE A 155 -13.74 17.35 -15.60
C PHE A 155 -13.84 18.71 -14.91
N ALA A 156 -14.16 19.77 -15.67
CA ALA A 156 -14.01 21.16 -15.22
C ALA A 156 -14.90 21.57 -14.03
N GLU A 157 -15.90 20.75 -13.68
CA GLU A 157 -16.95 21.07 -12.71
C GLU A 157 -16.81 20.33 -11.37
N GLU A 158 -15.83 19.44 -11.22
CA GLU A 158 -15.79 18.53 -10.07
C GLU A 158 -14.93 19.07 -8.92
N GLU A 159 -15.46 19.02 -7.70
CA GLU A 159 -14.70 19.33 -6.50
C GLU A 159 -13.75 18.18 -6.13
N ARG A 160 -12.54 18.54 -5.67
CA ARG A 160 -11.62 17.54 -5.13
C ARG A 160 -12.23 16.84 -3.92
N LEU A 161 -12.09 15.52 -3.91
CA LEU A 161 -12.60 14.64 -2.87
C LEU A 161 -12.13 15.08 -1.47
N SER A 162 -13.08 15.20 -0.55
CA SER A 162 -12.81 15.23 0.89
C SER A 162 -13.14 13.87 1.49
N TYR A 163 -12.26 13.34 2.33
CA TYR A 163 -12.43 12.03 2.97
C TYR A 163 -12.03 12.09 4.44
N TYR A 164 -12.57 11.17 5.24
CA TYR A 164 -12.17 11.02 6.63
C TYR A 164 -10.89 10.18 6.69
N ASN A 165 -9.78 10.78 7.10
CA ASN A 165 -8.52 10.10 7.34
C ASN A 165 -8.58 9.44 8.72
N TYR A 166 -8.78 8.12 8.77
CA TYR A 166 -8.90 7.36 10.01
C TYR A 166 -7.63 7.38 10.86
N LEU A 167 -6.47 7.57 10.23
CA LEU A 167 -5.19 7.63 10.93
C LEU A 167 -5.06 8.95 11.72
N GLU A 168 -5.64 10.03 11.19
CA GLU A 168 -5.59 11.38 11.79
C GLU A 168 -6.89 11.80 12.47
N GLN A 169 -7.91 10.94 12.42
CA GLN A 169 -9.27 11.17 12.91
C GLN A 169 -9.87 12.52 12.46
N LYS A 170 -9.57 12.94 11.24
CA LYS A 170 -10.03 14.22 10.69
C LYS A 170 -10.39 14.12 9.22
N THR A 171 -11.24 15.03 8.77
CA THR A 171 -11.54 15.18 7.35
C THR A 171 -10.42 15.93 6.65
N GLU A 172 -9.97 15.39 5.52
CA GLU A 172 -8.92 15.96 4.68
C GLU A 172 -9.37 16.10 3.24
N LYS A 173 -8.89 17.15 2.57
CA LYS A 173 -8.97 17.26 1.11
C LYS A 173 -7.84 16.45 0.48
N VAL A 174 -8.17 15.62 -0.50
CA VAL A 174 -7.18 14.87 -1.28
C VAL A 174 -6.25 15.85 -1.99
N ARG A 175 -4.94 15.57 -1.96
CA ARG A 175 -3.94 16.38 -2.67
C ARG A 175 -3.85 16.03 -4.15
N SER A 176 -4.09 14.76 -4.47
CA SER A 176 -4.17 14.21 -5.82
C SER A 176 -5.41 14.70 -6.55
N ASN A 177 -5.43 14.54 -7.88
CA ASN A 177 -6.60 14.86 -8.68
C ASN A 177 -7.61 13.71 -8.61
N ILE A 178 -8.21 13.50 -7.43
CA ILE A 178 -9.29 12.52 -7.20
C ILE A 178 -10.60 13.27 -6.92
N TYR A 179 -11.66 12.85 -7.58
CA TYR A 179 -12.97 13.50 -7.59
C TYR A 179 -14.07 12.47 -7.35
N TYR A 180 -15.19 12.92 -6.80
CA TYR A 180 -16.43 12.16 -6.87
C TYR A 180 -17.01 12.27 -8.28
N PHE A 181 -17.58 11.18 -8.76
CA PHE A 181 -18.39 11.16 -9.98
C PHE A 181 -19.55 10.19 -9.77
N GLU A 182 -20.75 10.72 -9.61
CA GLU A 182 -21.94 9.94 -9.23
C GLU A 182 -21.62 9.11 -7.95
N GLU A 183 -21.77 7.78 -7.99
CA GLU A 183 -21.44 6.88 -6.87
C GLU A 183 -20.00 6.32 -6.92
N SER A 184 -19.13 6.91 -7.73
CA SER A 184 -17.78 6.40 -8.02
C SER A 184 -16.68 7.44 -7.77
N LEU A 185 -15.43 6.97 -7.74
CA LEU A 185 -14.25 7.83 -7.63
C LEU A 185 -13.45 7.85 -8.93
N VAL A 186 -12.93 9.03 -9.28
CA VAL A 186 -12.12 9.20 -10.50
C VAL A 186 -10.83 9.91 -10.19
N GLY A 187 -9.71 9.27 -10.49
CA GLY A 187 -8.37 9.86 -10.45
C GLY A 187 -7.91 10.27 -11.84
N PHE A 188 -7.22 11.41 -11.96
CA PHE A 188 -6.61 11.88 -13.22
C PHE A 188 -5.12 12.11 -13.05
N LYS A 189 -4.29 11.30 -13.71
CA LYS A 189 -2.84 11.45 -13.66
C LYS A 189 -2.21 11.45 -15.05
N LYS A 190 -1.61 12.59 -15.41
CA LYS A 190 -0.63 12.65 -16.49
C LYS A 190 0.73 12.19 -15.94
N LEU A 191 1.18 11.03 -16.39
CA LEU A 191 2.53 10.51 -16.18
C LEU A 191 3.50 11.31 -17.04
N THR A 192 4.57 11.78 -16.41
CA THR A 192 5.59 12.68 -16.96
C THR A 192 7.00 12.31 -16.53
N THR A 193 7.16 11.62 -15.40
CA THR A 193 8.45 11.25 -14.83
C THR A 193 8.49 9.75 -14.56
N ARG A 194 9.67 9.15 -14.75
CA ARG A 194 9.92 7.75 -14.43
C ARG A 194 10.66 7.65 -13.09
N PRO A 195 10.37 6.65 -12.23
CA PRO A 195 9.39 5.58 -12.43
C PRO A 195 7.95 6.00 -12.10
N ASP A 196 6.98 5.53 -12.89
CA ASP A 196 5.55 5.87 -12.73
C ASP A 196 5.00 5.51 -11.36
N LEU A 197 5.62 4.53 -10.71
CA LEU A 197 5.26 4.08 -9.38
C LEU A 197 5.25 5.23 -8.36
N VAL A 198 6.21 6.17 -8.46
CA VAL A 198 6.30 7.34 -7.57
C VAL A 198 5.16 8.32 -7.86
N GLU A 199 4.85 8.51 -9.14
CA GLU A 199 3.75 9.38 -9.58
C GLU A 199 2.36 8.85 -9.20
N LEU A 200 2.24 7.52 -9.06
CA LEU A 200 1.01 6.83 -8.71
C LEU A 200 0.84 6.58 -7.20
N ALA A 201 1.91 6.66 -6.40
CA ALA A 201 1.86 6.45 -4.96
C ALA A 201 0.75 7.26 -4.25
N PRO A 202 0.48 8.53 -4.59
CA PRO A 202 -0.61 9.29 -3.96
C PRO A 202 -2.03 8.71 -4.17
N TYR A 203 -2.25 7.90 -5.22
CA TYR A 203 -3.53 7.22 -5.48
C TYR A 203 -3.66 5.92 -4.68
N TYR A 204 -2.54 5.25 -4.41
CA TYR A 204 -2.48 4.07 -3.55
C TYR A 204 -2.63 4.47 -2.08
N ASP A 205 -1.90 5.50 -1.66
CA ASP A 205 -1.99 6.09 -0.33
C ASP A 205 -3.40 6.56 0.00
N PHE A 206 -4.11 7.13 -0.99
CA PHE A 206 -5.51 7.51 -0.81
C PHE A 206 -6.35 6.32 -0.32
N VAL A 207 -6.27 5.17 -1.00
CA VAL A 207 -7.06 3.97 -0.65
C VAL A 207 -6.65 3.43 0.72
N LEU A 208 -5.35 3.41 1.03
CA LEU A 208 -4.85 3.01 2.35
C LEU A 208 -5.38 3.91 3.48
N ARG A 209 -5.59 5.21 3.22
CA ARG A 209 -6.07 6.18 4.23
C ARG A 209 -7.59 6.26 4.34
N SER A 210 -8.32 6.01 3.25
CA SER A 210 -9.76 6.28 3.15
C SER A 210 -10.63 5.02 3.22
N GLU A 211 -10.10 3.87 2.79
CA GLU A 211 -10.87 2.63 2.64
C GLU A 211 -10.37 1.49 3.53
N LEU A 212 -9.16 1.62 4.08
CA LEU A 212 -8.55 0.64 4.97
C LEU A 212 -8.37 1.22 6.37
N TYR A 213 -8.55 0.37 7.38
CA TYR A 213 -8.19 0.67 8.76
C TYR A 213 -7.54 -0.56 9.39
N MET A 214 -6.82 -0.35 10.49
CA MET A 214 -6.19 -1.42 11.24
C MET A 214 -7.10 -1.86 12.37
N GLN A 215 -7.46 -3.14 12.39
CA GLN A 215 -8.19 -3.79 13.48
C GLN A 215 -7.31 -4.93 14.00
N ASP A 216 -6.95 -4.90 15.28
CA ASP A 216 -6.13 -5.96 15.89
C ASP A 216 -4.88 -6.34 15.09
N LYS A 217 -4.14 -5.32 14.60
CA LYS A 217 -2.94 -5.45 13.74
C LYS A 217 -3.18 -6.01 12.33
N ILE A 218 -4.44 -6.11 11.89
CA ILE A 218 -4.86 -6.61 10.58
C ILE A 218 -5.44 -5.43 9.76
N PRO A 219 -4.94 -5.19 8.53
CA PRO A 219 -5.57 -4.21 7.64
C PRO A 219 -6.90 -4.77 7.12
N VAL A 220 -8.01 -4.08 7.40
CA VAL A 220 -9.37 -4.46 7.02
C VAL A 220 -10.00 -3.35 6.17
N PHE A 221 -10.81 -3.75 5.20
CA PHE A 221 -11.56 -2.81 4.38
C PHE A 221 -12.81 -2.34 5.07
N LYS A 222 -13.20 -1.11 4.77
CA LYS A 222 -14.59 -0.67 4.94
C LYS A 222 -15.51 -1.56 4.12
N GLU A 223 -16.72 -1.80 4.64
CA GLU A 223 -17.69 -2.79 4.13
C GLU A 223 -17.96 -2.70 2.61
N ARG A 224 -17.86 -1.52 2.00
CA ARG A 224 -18.04 -1.33 0.55
C ARG A 224 -16.85 -0.61 -0.09
N PHE A 225 -16.24 -1.27 -1.08
CA PHE A 225 -15.34 -0.61 -2.02
C PHE A 225 -16.14 0.24 -2.98
N MET A 226 -15.78 1.50 -3.10
CA MET A 226 -16.36 2.35 -4.13
C MET A 226 -15.75 1.96 -5.49
N PRO A 227 -16.58 1.82 -6.55
CA PRO A 227 -16.07 1.72 -7.91
C PRO A 227 -15.17 2.91 -8.20
N LYS A 228 -13.99 2.67 -8.77
CA LYS A 228 -13.04 3.75 -9.02
C LYS A 228 -12.19 3.52 -10.25
N CYS A 229 -11.94 4.61 -10.97
CA CYS A 229 -11.16 4.62 -12.19
C CYS A 229 -10.02 5.63 -12.09
N LEU A 230 -8.84 5.23 -12.51
CA LEU A 230 -7.66 6.07 -12.63
C LEU A 230 -7.38 6.29 -14.12
N SER A 231 -7.74 7.47 -14.60
CA SER A 231 -7.44 7.91 -15.95
C SER A 231 -5.97 8.32 -16.07
N LEU A 232 -5.25 7.69 -16.99
CA LEU A 232 -3.84 7.86 -17.27
C LEU A 232 -3.62 8.17 -18.75
N ASN A 233 -2.66 9.04 -19.08
CA ASN A 233 -2.31 9.35 -20.47
C ASN A 233 -1.55 8.21 -21.17
N GLU A 234 -0.84 7.38 -20.42
CA GLU A 234 -0.08 6.24 -20.92
C GLU A 234 -0.20 5.03 -19.99
N LEU A 235 0.13 3.85 -20.49
CA LEU A 235 0.16 2.64 -19.68
C LEU A 235 1.28 2.74 -18.64
N PRO A 236 0.98 2.56 -17.34
CA PRO A 236 1.97 2.76 -16.32
C PRO A 236 2.94 1.58 -16.27
N THR A 237 4.24 1.85 -16.29
CA THR A 237 5.32 0.86 -16.26
C THR A 237 6.43 1.22 -15.27
N SER A 238 7.16 0.21 -14.82
CA SER A 238 8.40 0.37 -14.04
C SER A 238 9.55 -0.33 -14.74
N LYS A 239 10.77 0.14 -14.53
CA LYS A 239 11.97 -0.36 -15.23
C LYS A 239 12.26 -1.83 -14.90
N SER A 240 12.27 -2.20 -13.63
CA SER A 240 12.62 -3.55 -13.18
C SER A 240 11.45 -4.53 -13.31
N ASP A 241 10.22 -4.01 -13.22
CA ASP A 241 8.99 -4.79 -13.29
C ASP A 241 7.89 -3.98 -13.98
N PRO A 242 7.80 -4.08 -15.32
CA PRO A 242 6.87 -3.27 -16.12
C PRO A 242 5.41 -3.38 -15.68
N SER A 243 5.04 -4.51 -15.08
CA SER A 243 3.67 -4.81 -14.67
C SER A 243 3.32 -4.40 -13.24
N LYS A 244 4.31 -4.00 -12.43
CA LYS A 244 4.12 -3.65 -11.02
C LYS A 244 3.11 -2.52 -10.80
N PRO A 245 3.15 -1.39 -11.54
CA PRO A 245 2.16 -0.34 -11.37
C PRO A 245 0.72 -0.83 -11.61
N MET A 246 0.51 -1.66 -12.62
CA MET A 246 -0.81 -2.23 -12.94
C MET A 246 -1.30 -3.17 -11.83
N ARG A 247 -0.41 -4.01 -11.28
CA ARG A 247 -0.75 -4.89 -10.14
C ARG A 247 -1.16 -4.10 -8.91
N LEU A 248 -0.44 -3.02 -8.60
CA LEU A 248 -0.74 -2.17 -7.45
C LEU A 248 -2.04 -1.37 -7.65
N ALA A 249 -2.25 -0.81 -8.84
CA ALA A 249 -3.53 -0.19 -9.17
C ALA A 249 -4.69 -1.17 -8.94
N SER A 250 -4.57 -2.40 -9.43
CA SER A 250 -5.59 -3.43 -9.24
C SER A 250 -5.75 -3.87 -7.78
N LEU A 251 -4.64 -3.95 -7.03
CA LEU A 251 -4.64 -4.28 -5.59
C LEU A 251 -5.44 -3.27 -4.78
N PHE A 252 -5.28 -1.99 -5.10
CA PHE A 252 -6.01 -0.91 -4.48
C PHE A 252 -7.36 -0.64 -5.15
N GLY A 253 -7.80 -1.48 -6.08
CA GLY A 253 -9.12 -1.42 -6.70
C GLY A 253 -9.29 -0.31 -7.74
N TRP A 254 -8.21 0.21 -8.32
CA TRP A 254 -8.27 1.18 -9.42
C TRP A 254 -8.41 0.47 -10.76
N LEU A 255 -9.52 0.74 -11.47
CA LEU A 255 -9.58 0.47 -12.90
C LEU A 255 -8.72 1.48 -13.65
N ILE A 256 -7.81 1.02 -14.48
CA ILE A 256 -7.02 1.88 -15.36
C ILE A 256 -7.86 2.25 -16.58
N GLY A 257 -7.78 3.52 -16.99
CA GLY A 257 -8.46 4.07 -18.16
C GLY A 257 -7.62 5.12 -18.89
N ASN A 258 -8.00 5.43 -20.13
CA ASN A 258 -7.52 6.57 -20.91
C ASN A 258 -8.75 7.40 -21.30
N ILE A 259 -9.26 8.15 -20.32
CA ILE A 259 -10.63 8.71 -20.31
C ILE A 259 -10.55 10.23 -20.27
N ASN A 260 -11.30 10.86 -21.18
CA ASN A 260 -11.49 12.31 -21.27
C ASN A 260 -12.97 12.74 -21.31
N THR A 261 -13.91 11.80 -21.38
CA THR A 261 -15.34 12.09 -21.40
C THR A 261 -16.10 11.34 -20.31
N ARG A 262 -17.22 11.90 -19.85
CA ARG A 262 -18.12 11.23 -18.89
C ARG A 262 -18.66 9.90 -19.44
N ARG A 263 -18.91 9.82 -20.75
CA ARG A 263 -19.37 8.59 -21.41
C ARG A 263 -18.33 7.46 -21.36
N GLU A 264 -17.07 7.77 -21.63
CA GLU A 264 -15.96 6.81 -21.51
C GLU A 264 -15.79 6.33 -20.06
N LEU A 265 -15.97 7.24 -19.10
CA LEU A 265 -15.93 6.90 -17.68
C LEU A 265 -17.07 5.95 -17.28
N GLN A 266 -18.31 6.27 -17.64
CA GLN A 266 -19.47 5.43 -17.37
C GLN A 266 -19.30 4.05 -18.01
N PHE A 267 -18.82 3.99 -19.25
CA PHE A 267 -18.48 2.73 -19.91
C PHE A 267 -17.42 1.94 -19.12
N ARG A 268 -16.39 2.61 -18.58
CA ARG A 268 -15.34 1.95 -17.80
C ARG A 268 -15.86 1.43 -16.46
N LEU A 269 -16.70 2.20 -15.78
CA LEU A 269 -17.22 1.89 -14.46
C LEU A 269 -18.35 0.84 -14.49
N GLY A 270 -19.14 0.77 -15.56
CA GLY A 270 -20.23 -0.21 -15.73
C GLY A 270 -19.78 -1.67 -15.83
N ILE A 271 -18.50 -1.97 -15.59
CA ILE A 271 -17.92 -3.32 -15.51
C ILE A 271 -17.81 -3.78 -14.04
N TYR A 272 -18.06 -2.91 -13.06
CA TYR A 272 -18.05 -3.27 -11.63
C TYR A 272 -19.32 -3.97 -11.15
N GLU A 273 -20.40 -3.92 -11.93
CA GLU A 273 -21.68 -4.61 -11.69
C GLU A 273 -21.66 -6.03 -12.26
#